data_AF-A0A0B4R7Y3-F1
#
_entry.id   AF-A0A0B4R7Y3-F1
#
_cell.length_a   1.000
_cell.length_b   1.000
_cell.length_c   1.000
_cell.angle_alpha   90.00
_cell.angle_beta   90.00
_cell.angle_gamma   90.00
#
_symmetry.space_group_name_H-M   'P 1'
#
loop_
_entity.id
_entity.type
_entity.pdbx_description
1 polymer ?
#
loop_
_entity_poly.entity_id
_entity_poly.type
_entity_poly.pdbx_seq_one_letter_code
_entity_poly.pdbx_strand_id
1 'polypeptide(L)'
;MSDSKPIMYAFLKQTRELYERAQHINARMEDNEEGIVESLETLFDNRQESIHQLDTFMKQRNFRWSEEEHSIIEQLKEIDQHLQPLINNLHQSFFAQIQRITQTKEISKKYSGAYQEMATAGSFIDKRN
;
A
#
# COMPACT_ATOMS: atom_id res chain seq x y z
N MET A 1 3.04 -28.96 -23.54
CA MET A 1 4.10 -28.17 -22.86
C MET A 1 3.40 -27.00 -22.22
N SER A 2 3.55 -26.81 -20.91
CA SER A 2 3.03 -25.59 -20.27
C SER A 2 3.85 -24.43 -20.84
N ASP A 3 3.21 -23.33 -21.21
CA ASP A 3 3.87 -22.13 -21.75
C ASP A 3 3.94 -21.08 -20.63
N SER A 4 5.14 -20.57 -20.32
CA SER A 4 5.35 -19.51 -19.33
C SER A 4 5.00 -18.12 -19.84
N LYS A 5 4.90 -17.95 -21.17
CA LYS A 5 4.67 -16.64 -21.80
C LYS A 5 3.40 -15.94 -21.30
N PRO A 6 2.23 -16.59 -21.18
CA PRO A 6 1.03 -15.91 -20.67
C PRO A 6 1.23 -15.35 -19.26
N ILE A 7 1.94 -16.09 -18.39
CA ILE A 7 2.24 -15.69 -17.02
C ILE A 7 3.22 -14.52 -17.02
N MET A 8 4.26 -14.57 -17.88
CA MET A 8 5.22 -13.49 -18.06
C MET A 8 4.58 -12.18 -18.53
N TYR A 9 3.66 -12.25 -19.50
CA TYR A 9 2.93 -11.08 -19.97
C TYR A 9 1.97 -10.53 -18.92
N ALA A 10 1.29 -11.41 -18.18
CA ALA A 10 0.43 -10.99 -17.06
C ALA A 10 1.26 -10.26 -16.00
N PHE A 11 2.41 -10.82 -15.62
CA PHE A 11 3.32 -10.23 -14.64
C PHE A 11 3.86 -8.86 -15.10
N LEU A 12 4.25 -8.72 -16.37
CA LEU A 12 4.66 -7.45 -16.94
C LEU A 12 3.53 -6.41 -16.93
N LYS A 13 2.32 -6.81 -17.34
CA LYS A 13 1.15 -5.93 -17.33
C LYS A 13 0.84 -5.43 -15.93
N GLN A 14 0.79 -6.33 -14.95
CA GLN A 14 0.52 -6.00 -13.55
C GLN A 14 1.59 -5.06 -12.98
N THR A 15 2.87 -5.29 -13.32
CA THR A 15 3.98 -4.45 -12.86
C THR A 15 3.91 -3.05 -13.47
N ARG A 16 3.52 -2.92 -14.74
CA ARG A 16 3.27 -1.61 -15.38
C ARG A 16 2.09 -0.89 -14.76
N GLU A 17 0.98 -1.58 -14.56
CA GLU A 17 -0.22 -1.00 -13.97
C GLU A 17 0.05 -0.53 -12.53
N LEU A 18 0.79 -1.31 -11.76
CA LEU A 18 1.23 -0.93 -10.42
C LEU A 18 2.14 0.31 -10.46
N TYR A 19 3.07 0.38 -11.42
CA TYR A 19 3.93 1.54 -11.61
C TYR A 19 3.15 2.81 -11.97
N GLU A 20 2.27 2.73 -12.97
CA GLU A 20 1.42 3.85 -13.39
C GLU A 20 0.57 4.35 -12.21
N ARG A 21 -0.09 3.44 -11.46
CA ARG A 21 -0.88 3.85 -10.29
C ARG A 21 -0.02 4.46 -9.19
N ALA A 22 1.13 3.86 -8.88
CA ALA A 22 2.03 4.36 -7.85
C ALA A 22 2.54 5.79 -8.15
N GLN A 23 2.66 6.17 -9.42
CA GLN A 23 3.02 7.53 -9.82
C GLN A 23 1.94 8.58 -9.53
N HIS A 24 0.67 8.16 -9.45
CA HIS A 24 -0.47 9.05 -9.29
C HIS A 24 -1.01 9.11 -7.86
N ILE A 25 -0.50 8.28 -6.96
CA ILE A 25 -0.94 8.30 -5.56
C ILE A 25 -0.32 9.49 -4.83
N ASN A 26 -1.19 10.32 -4.28
CA ASN A 26 -0.81 11.44 -3.44
C ASN A 26 -0.24 10.93 -2.12
N ALA A 27 0.83 11.58 -1.65
CA ALA A 27 1.42 11.26 -0.35
C ALA A 27 0.42 11.44 0.80
N ARG A 28 -0.56 12.34 0.65
CA ARG A 28 -1.66 12.55 1.60
C ARG A 28 -2.83 11.63 1.27
N MET A 29 -3.27 10.84 2.25
CA MET A 29 -4.35 9.87 2.03
C MET A 29 -5.67 10.54 1.63
N GLU A 30 -5.98 11.71 2.18
CA GLU A 30 -7.21 12.48 1.90
C GLU A 30 -7.29 13.04 0.47
N ASP A 31 -6.15 13.16 -0.22
CA ASP A 31 -6.07 13.67 -1.58
C ASP A 31 -6.19 12.54 -2.63
N ASN A 32 -6.43 11.30 -2.19
CA ASN A 32 -6.60 10.15 -3.08
C ASN A 32 -8.07 9.74 -3.20
N GLU A 33 -8.39 9.08 -4.31
CA GLU A 33 -9.69 8.44 -4.49
C GLU A 33 -9.90 7.30 -3.48
N GLU A 34 -11.14 7.14 -3.04
CA GLU A 34 -11.53 6.01 -2.18
C GLU A 34 -11.28 4.68 -2.91
N GLY A 35 -10.74 3.68 -2.20
CA GLY A 35 -10.40 2.39 -2.80
C GLY A 35 -9.01 2.30 -3.42
N ILE A 36 -8.21 3.39 -3.42
CA ILE A 36 -6.90 3.37 -4.09
C ILE A 36 -5.94 2.36 -3.45
N VAL A 37 -5.98 2.21 -2.13
CA VAL A 37 -5.09 1.33 -1.36
C VAL A 37 -5.45 -0.13 -1.60
N GLU A 38 -6.75 -0.44 -1.58
CA GLU A 38 -7.31 -1.75 -1.88
C GLU A 38 -7.00 -2.17 -3.33
N SER A 39 -7.02 -1.20 -4.25
CA SER A 39 -6.64 -1.43 -5.64
C SER A 39 -5.16 -1.75 -5.80
N LEU A 40 -4.28 -1.12 -5.02
CA LEU A 40 -2.86 -1.46 -4.98
C LEU A 40 -2.64 -2.85 -4.38
N GLU A 41 -3.31 -3.17 -3.27
CA GLU A 41 -3.24 -4.47 -2.61
C GLU A 41 -3.61 -5.58 -3.59
N THR A 42 -4.71 -5.43 -4.31
CA THR A 42 -5.15 -6.37 -5.36
C THR A 42 -4.07 -6.57 -6.43
N LEU A 43 -3.38 -5.50 -6.85
CA LEU A 43 -2.30 -5.60 -7.82
C LEU A 43 -1.06 -6.32 -7.26
N PHE A 44 -0.73 -6.11 -5.99
CA PHE A 44 0.35 -6.84 -5.33
C PHE A 44 0.04 -8.33 -5.21
N ASP A 45 -1.20 -8.68 -4.86
CA ASP A 45 -1.63 -10.08 -4.74
C ASP A 45 -1.57 -10.80 -6.10
N ASN A 46 -2.11 -10.18 -7.15
CA ASN A 46 -2.06 -10.72 -8.52
C ASN A 46 -0.61 -10.90 -9.02
N ARG A 47 0.27 -9.94 -8.65
CA ARG A 47 1.69 -9.99 -8.98
C ARG A 47 2.39 -11.12 -8.23
N GLN A 48 2.07 -11.33 -6.96
CA GLN A 48 2.60 -12.41 -6.14
C GLN A 48 2.15 -13.79 -6.65
N GLU A 49 0.89 -13.93 -7.07
CA GLU A 49 0.41 -15.16 -7.69
C GLU A 49 1.19 -15.49 -8.97
N SER A 50 1.40 -14.50 -9.84
CA SER A 50 2.17 -14.68 -11.08
C SER A 50 3.61 -15.12 -10.77
N ILE A 51 4.25 -14.54 -9.75
CA ILE A 51 5.59 -14.96 -9.29
C ILE A 51 5.56 -16.42 -8.83
N HIS A 52 4.55 -16.83 -8.06
CA HIS A 52 4.43 -18.20 -7.58
C HIS A 52 4.25 -19.21 -8.73
N GLN A 53 3.44 -18.85 -9.73
CA GLN A 53 3.25 -19.64 -10.94
C GLN A 53 4.57 -19.75 -11.74
N LEU A 54 5.32 -18.65 -11.87
CA LEU A 54 6.64 -18.66 -12.53
C LEU A 54 7.66 -19.51 -11.75
N ASP A 55 7.72 -19.41 -10.43
CA ASP A 55 8.61 -20.24 -9.60
C ASP A 55 8.31 -21.74 -9.77
N THR A 56 7.03 -22.10 -9.83
CA THR A 56 6.60 -23.47 -10.12
C THR A 56 7.02 -23.90 -11.53
N PHE A 57 6.90 -23.01 -12.51
CA PHE A 57 7.31 -23.27 -13.89
C PHE A 57 8.81 -23.48 -14.02
N MET A 58 9.61 -22.65 -13.34
CA MET A 58 11.08 -22.70 -13.37
C MET A 58 11.64 -24.00 -12.79
N LYS A 59 10.88 -24.71 -11.95
CA LYS A 59 11.25 -26.02 -11.38
C LYS A 59 11.10 -27.18 -12.37
N GLN A 60 10.53 -26.96 -13.56
CA GLN A 60 10.38 -28.00 -14.58
C GLN A 60 11.75 -28.42 -15.17
N ARG A 61 11.88 -29.71 -15.50
CA ARG A 61 13.12 -30.26 -16.06
C ARG A 61 13.43 -29.61 -17.41
N ASN A 62 14.67 -29.17 -17.61
CA ASN A 62 15.17 -28.47 -18.80
C ASN A 62 14.57 -27.08 -19.04
N PHE A 63 14.07 -26.42 -18.00
CA PHE A 63 13.62 -25.04 -18.09
C PHE A 63 14.71 -24.12 -18.64
N ARG A 64 14.33 -23.31 -19.64
CA ARG A 64 15.13 -22.23 -20.22
C ARG A 64 14.19 -21.12 -20.67
N TRP A 65 14.55 -19.89 -20.38
CA TRP A 65 13.87 -18.73 -20.94
C TRP A 65 14.14 -18.64 -22.44
N SER A 66 13.12 -18.26 -23.19
CA SER A 66 13.26 -17.80 -24.57
C SER A 66 13.82 -16.38 -24.64
N GLU A 67 14.26 -15.94 -25.82
CA GLU A 67 14.74 -14.57 -26.04
C GLU A 67 13.66 -13.52 -25.73
N GLU A 68 12.40 -13.82 -26.07
CA GLU A 68 11.23 -13.00 -25.76
C GLU A 68 11.03 -12.85 -24.25
N GLU A 69 11.11 -13.94 -23.50
CA GLU A 69 10.96 -13.92 -22.04
C GLU A 69 12.13 -13.20 -21.38
N HIS A 70 13.35 -13.34 -21.91
CA HIS A 70 14.49 -12.54 -21.47
C HIS A 70 14.23 -11.04 -21.68
N SER A 71 13.67 -10.65 -22.84
CA SER A 71 13.28 -9.24 -23.09
C SER A 71 12.24 -8.74 -22.09
N ILE A 72 11.26 -9.58 -21.72
CA ILE A 72 10.27 -9.25 -20.68
C ILE A 72 10.94 -9.08 -19.31
N ILE A 73 11.88 -9.96 -18.94
CA ILE A 73 12.63 -9.86 -17.68
C ILE A 73 13.40 -8.55 -17.59
N GLU A 74 14.06 -8.12 -18.68
CA GLU A 74 14.78 -6.83 -18.66
C GLU A 74 13.82 -5.65 -18.50
N GLN A 75 12.66 -5.66 -19.16
CA GLN A 75 11.62 -4.64 -18.96
C GLN A 75 11.11 -4.61 -17.51
N LEU A 76 10.89 -5.79 -16.91
CA LEU A 76 10.47 -5.90 -15.51
C LEU A 76 11.51 -5.31 -14.56
N LYS A 77 12.80 -5.60 -14.77
CA LYS A 77 13.90 -5.04 -13.97
C LYS A 77 13.95 -3.52 -14.05
N GLU A 78 13.80 -2.97 -15.25
CA GLU A 78 13.79 -1.52 -15.48
C GLU A 78 12.63 -0.86 -14.72
N ILE A 79 11.41 -1.41 -14.85
CA ILE A 79 10.24 -0.85 -14.14
C ILE A 79 10.40 -0.99 -12.62
N ASP A 80 10.86 -2.14 -12.13
CA ASP A 80 11.02 -2.40 -10.69
C ASP A 80 12.02 -1.42 -10.04
N GLN A 81 13.09 -1.02 -10.75
CA GLN A 81 14.04 -0.02 -10.26
C GLN A 81 13.38 1.34 -9.99
N HIS A 82 12.40 1.72 -10.80
CA HIS A 82 11.65 2.96 -10.64
C HIS A 82 10.46 2.81 -9.69
N LEU A 83 9.85 1.63 -9.64
CA LEU A 83 8.71 1.33 -8.78
C LEU A 83 9.11 1.26 -7.30
N GLN A 84 10.24 0.64 -6.98
CA GLN A 84 10.68 0.41 -5.60
C GLN A 84 10.74 1.71 -4.76
N PRO A 85 11.35 2.83 -5.22
CA PRO A 85 11.32 4.07 -4.45
C PRO A 85 9.91 4.64 -4.28
N LEU A 86 9.03 4.53 -5.29
CA LEU A 86 7.65 5.02 -5.19
C LEU A 86 6.88 4.29 -4.09
N ILE A 87 6.92 2.95 -4.10
CA ILE A 87 6.24 2.13 -3.08
C ILE A 87 6.79 2.40 -1.68
N ASN A 88 8.11 2.51 -1.53
CA ASN A 88 8.74 2.83 -0.25
C ASN A 88 8.28 4.19 0.29
N ASN A 89 8.22 5.21 -0.58
CA ASN A 89 7.76 6.54 -0.19
C ASN A 89 6.28 6.56 0.20
N LEU A 90 5.43 5.82 -0.52
CA LEU A 90 4.00 5.68 -0.20
C LEU A 90 3.82 5.01 1.17
N HIS A 91 4.51 3.89 1.41
CA HIS A 91 4.46 3.19 2.69
C HIS A 91 4.88 4.10 3.86
N GLN A 92 5.99 4.82 3.72
CA GLN A 92 6.44 5.77 4.75
C GLN A 92 5.44 6.90 4.99
N SER A 93 4.87 7.46 3.92
CA SER A 93 3.91 8.58 4.00
C SER A 93 2.62 8.17 4.69
N PHE A 94 2.07 7.00 4.35
CA PHE A 94 0.84 6.48 4.96
C PHE A 94 1.08 6.09 6.42
N PHE A 95 2.19 5.42 6.71
CA PHE A 95 2.56 5.07 8.08
C PHE A 95 2.68 6.32 8.99
N ALA A 96 3.36 7.37 8.53
CA ALA A 96 3.50 8.62 9.28
C ALA A 96 2.14 9.30 9.55
N GLN A 97 1.20 9.23 8.59
CA GLN A 97 -0.15 9.78 8.77
C GLN A 97 -0.97 8.98 9.79
N ILE A 98 -0.93 7.65 9.73
CA ILE A 98 -1.60 6.79 10.72
C ILE A 98 -1.06 7.06 12.13
N GLN A 99 0.26 7.24 12.27
CA GLN A 99 0.88 7.61 13.55
C GLN A 99 0.36 8.96 14.06
N ARG A 100 0.28 9.99 13.20
CA ARG A 100 -0.27 11.30 13.57
C ARG A 100 -1.73 11.22 14.01
N ILE A 101 -2.55 10.45 13.30
CA ILE A 101 -3.95 10.22 13.67
C ILE A 101 -4.05 9.55 15.04
N THR A 102 -3.21 8.54 15.30
CA THR A 102 -3.17 7.81 16.57
C THR A 102 -2.74 8.72 17.72
N GLN A 103 -1.68 9.51 17.53
CA GLN A 103 -1.22 10.49 18.52
C GLN A 103 -2.29 11.54 18.81
N THR A 104 -2.95 12.06 17.77
CA THR A 104 -4.03 13.04 17.92
C THR A 104 -5.21 12.44 18.70
N LYS A 105 -5.58 11.18 18.42
CA LYS A 105 -6.61 10.46 19.18
C LYS A 105 -6.23 10.30 20.65
N GLU A 106 -4.99 9.92 20.95
CA GLU A 106 -4.52 9.77 22.33
C GLU A 106 -4.46 11.11 23.08
N ILE A 107 -4.03 12.19 22.41
CA ILE A 107 -4.06 13.55 22.96
C ILE A 107 -5.51 13.99 23.22
N SER A 108 -6.41 13.79 22.24
CA SER A 108 -7.83 14.11 22.39
C SER A 108 -8.47 13.36 23.56
N LYS A 109 -8.13 12.08 23.78
CA LYS A 109 -8.61 11.31 24.95
C LYS A 109 -8.10 11.89 26.28
N LYS A 110 -6.83 12.30 26.34
CA LYS A 110 -6.25 12.94 27.53
C LYS A 110 -6.97 14.25 27.87
N TYR A 111 -7.26 15.07 26.87
CA TYR A 111 -7.99 16.32 27.08
C TYR A 111 -9.48 16.08 27.35
N SER A 112 -10.15 15.15 26.68
CA SER A 112 -11.55 14.84 26.98
C SER A 112 -11.74 14.36 28.42
N GLY A 113 -10.79 13.59 28.97
CA GLY A 113 -10.76 13.24 30.39
C GLY A 113 -10.53 14.45 31.30
N ALA A 114 -9.59 15.34 30.93
CA ALA A 114 -9.32 16.57 31.69
C ALA A 114 -10.50 17.55 31.73
N TYR A 115 -11.32 17.62 30.68
CA TYR A 115 -12.56 18.41 30.65
C TYR A 115 -13.75 17.68 31.29
N GLN A 116 -13.74 16.34 31.37
CA GLN A 116 -14.75 15.57 32.10
C GLN A 116 -14.60 15.70 33.63
N GLU A 117 -13.36 15.81 34.15
CA GLU A 117 -13.13 16.05 35.59
C GLU A 117 -13.39 17.50 36.03
N MET A 118 -13.57 18.44 35.10
CA MET A 118 -13.97 19.82 35.41
C MET A 118 -15.49 20.04 35.52
N ALA A 119 -16.31 18.98 35.46
CA ALA A 119 -17.78 19.09 35.52
C ALA A 119 -18.39 18.89 36.94
N THR A 120 -17.61 18.88 38.02
CA THR A 120 -18.13 18.73 39.39
C THR A 120 -17.54 19.73 40.40
N ALA A 121 -17.41 21.00 40.00
CA ALA A 121 -17.18 22.10 40.94
C ALA A 121 -18.21 23.24 40.80
N GLY A 122 -19.43 22.92 40.35
CA GLY A 122 -20.57 23.83 40.38
C GLY A 122 -21.36 23.71 41.68
N SER A 123 -20.77 24.10 42.82
CA SER A 123 -21.53 24.29 44.06
C SER A 123 -22.40 25.53 43.91
N PHE A 124 -23.70 25.33 43.69
CA PHE A 124 -24.70 26.40 43.77
C PHE A 124 -24.80 26.85 45.22
N ILE A 125 -24.19 27.99 45.56
CA ILE A 125 -24.51 28.70 46.79
C ILE A 125 -25.86 29.39 46.58
N ASP A 126 -26.93 28.77 47.09
CA ASP A 126 -28.23 29.40 47.29
C ASP A 126 -28.08 30.47 48.39
N LYS A 127 -28.08 31.75 47.99
CA LYS A 127 -28.33 32.87 48.91
C LYS A 127 -29.81 33.22 48.81
N ARG A 128 -30.62 32.60 49.67
CA ARG A 128 -31.96 33.09 50.01
C ARG A 128 -31.86 34.20 51.04
N ASN A 129 -32.50 35.33 50.71
CA ASN A 129 -32.95 36.36 51.67
C ASN A 129 -34.13 35.83 52.48
#